data_AF-A0A357LUX2-F1
#
_entry.id   AF-A0A357LUX2-F1
#
_cell.length_a   1.000
_cell.length_b   1.000
_cell.length_c   1.000
_cell.angle_alpha   90.00
_cell.angle_beta   90.00
_cell.angle_gamma   90.00
#
_symmetry.space_group_name_H-M   'P 1'
#
loop_
_entity.id
_entity.type
_entity.pdbx_description
1 polymer ?
#
loop_
_entity_poly.entity_id
_entity_poly.type
_entity_poly.pdbx_seq_one_letter_code
_entity_poly.pdbx_strand_id
1 'polypeptide(L)' 'MTKHSPFRYFKTSPEIIRLAVMLYVRFPLSLRNVEDLLHERGIEISHETVRFWWNRFGPMFAAEIRRNRVSRMRSYSNWQ' A
#
# COMPACT_ATOMS: atom_id res chain seq x y z
N MET A 1 2.45 -8.90 23.47
CA MET A 1 2.32 -7.54 22.88
C MET A 1 1.17 -7.55 21.88
N THR A 2 0.06 -6.91 22.22
CA THR A 2 -1.06 -6.69 21.30
C THR A 2 -0.53 -5.91 20.10
N LYS A 3 -0.47 -6.54 18.92
CA LYS A 3 -0.04 -5.86 17.69
C LYS A 3 -1.03 -4.72 17.45
N HIS A 4 -0.61 -3.48 17.67
CA HIS A 4 -1.40 -2.33 17.29
C HIS A 4 -1.55 -2.36 15.77
N SER A 5 -2.75 -2.71 15.28
CA SER A 5 -3.05 -2.63 13.87
C SER A 5 -2.88 -1.17 13.42
N PRO A 6 -1.99 -0.86 12.48
CA PRO A 6 -1.76 0.52 12.03
C PRO A 6 -2.97 1.13 11.31
N PHE A 7 -3.97 0.29 11.01
CA PHE A 7 -5.26 0.63 10.43
C PHE A 7 -6.39 0.78 11.47
N ARG A 8 -6.09 0.60 12.75
CA ARG A 8 -7.06 0.87 13.82
C ARG A 8 -7.48 2.33 13.67
N TYR A 9 -8.79 2.60 13.62
CA TYR A 9 -9.44 3.90 13.34
C TYR A 9 -9.77 4.24 11.88
N PHE A 10 -9.41 3.43 10.88
CA PHE A 10 -9.88 3.66 9.51
C PHE A 10 -11.23 2.96 9.29
N LYS A 11 -12.21 3.70 8.74
CA LYS A 11 -13.48 3.11 8.26
C LYS A 11 -13.27 2.32 6.97
N THR A 12 -12.21 2.63 6.23
CA THR A 12 -11.85 1.95 4.99
C THR A 12 -11.08 0.66 5.29
N SER A 13 -11.40 -0.41 4.56
CA SER A 13 -10.70 -1.67 4.71
C SER A 13 -9.19 -1.51 4.47
N PRO A 14 -8.33 -2.13 5.30
CA PRO A 14 -6.88 -2.03 5.17
C PRO A 14 -6.36 -2.53 3.81
N GLU A 15 -7.10 -3.43 3.18
CA GLU A 15 -6.83 -3.93 1.83
C GLU A 15 -6.95 -2.84 0.76
N ILE A 16 -7.94 -1.95 0.88
CA ILE A 16 -8.16 -0.82 -0.02
C ILE A 16 -7.02 0.20 0.14
N ILE A 17 -6.67 0.51 1.40
CA ILE A 17 -5.56 1.42 1.72
C ILE A 17 -4.26 0.89 1.11
N ARG A 18 -3.99 -0.41 1.31
CA ARG A 18 -2.82 -1.08 0.76
C ARG A 18 -2.83 -1.08 -0.77
N LEU A 19 -3.97 -1.36 -1.40
CA LEU A 19 -4.11 -1.33 -2.86
C LEU A 19 -3.80 0.06 -3.42
N ALA A 20 -4.43 1.11 -2.87
CA ALA A 20 -4.26 2.49 -3.33
C ALA A 20 -2.80 2.95 -3.24
N VAL A 21 -2.17 2.70 -2.09
CA VAL A 21 -0.76 3.06 -1.86
C VAL A 21 0.15 2.24 -2.77
N MET A 22 -0.14 0.95 -2.99
CA MET A 22 0.68 0.09 -3.85
C MET A 22 0.56 0.44 -5.32
N LEU A 23 -0.63 0.86 -5.79
CA LEU A 23 -0.83 1.36 -7.15
C LEU A 23 0.03 2.60 -7.40
N TYR A 24 0.03 3.54 -6.45
CA TYR A 24 0.86 4.74 -6.51
C TYR A 24 2.37 4.45 -6.47
N VAL A 25 2.81 3.45 -5.69
CA VAL A 25 4.24 3.10 -5.55
C VAL A 25 4.78 2.26 -6.70
N ARG A 26 3.98 1.31 -7.22
CA ARG A 26 4.44 0.34 -8.23
C ARG A 26 4.34 0.90 -9.64
N PHE A 27 3.38 1.76 -9.91
CA PHE A 27 3.10 2.27 -11.25
C PHE A 27 3.28 3.78 -11.28
N PRO A 28 3.74 4.37 -12.40
CA PRO A 28 3.85 5.81 -12.57
C PRO A 28 2.47 6.45 -12.78
N LEU A 29 1.55 6.25 -11.84
CA LEU A 29 0.19 6.77 -11.88
C LEU A 29 0.09 8.08 -11.13
N SER A 30 -0.69 9.02 -11.70
CA SER A 30 -1.08 10.23 -10.97
C SER A 30 -2.06 9.86 -9.85
N LEU A 31 -2.15 10.68 -8.79
CA LEU A 31 -3.13 10.45 -7.71
C LEU A 31 -4.58 10.44 -8.23
N ARG A 32 -4.87 11.22 -9.28
CA ARG A 32 -6.20 11.23 -9.94
C ARG A 32 -6.48 9.92 -10.69
N ASN A 33 -5.49 9.34 -11.33
CA ASN A 33 -5.66 8.03 -11.99
C ASN A 33 -5.90 6.94 -10.95
N VAL A 34 -5.27 7.02 -9.77
CA VAL A 34 -5.53 6.07 -8.67
C VAL A 34 -6.94 6.25 -8.10
N GLU A 35 -7.41 7.49 -7.97
CA GLU A 35 -8.82 7.79 -7.62
C GLU A 35 -9.79 7.17 -8.63
N ASP A 36 -9.56 7.38 -9.92
CA ASP A 36 -10.42 6.84 -10.99
C ASP A 36 -10.49 5.30 -10.98
N LEU A 37 -9.34 4.63 -10.83
CA LEU A 37 -9.27 3.16 -10.70
C LEU A 37 -9.98 2.62 -9.45
N LEU A 38 -10.04 3.40 -8.37
CA LEU A 38 -10.79 3.04 -7.17
C LEU A 38 -12.29 3.28 -7.39
N HIS A 39 -12.67 4.36 -8.08
CA HIS A 39 -14.05 4.62 -8.47
C HIS A 39 -14.62 3.53 -9.39
N GLU A 40 -13.85 3.04 -10.36
CA GLU A 40 -14.25 1.90 -11.21
C GLU A 40 -14.56 0.64 -10.39
N ARG A 41 -13.98 0.50 -9.20
CA ARG A 41 -14.22 -0.61 -8.26
C ARG A 41 -15.35 -0.32 -7.26
N GLY A 42 -16.07 0.78 -7.43
CA GLY A 42 -17.14 1.22 -6.51
C GLY A 42 -16.62 1.82 -5.20
N ILE A 43 -15.36 2.27 -5.18
CA ILE A 43 -14.72 2.84 -3.98
C ILE A 43 -14.62 4.36 -4.16
N GLU A 44 -15.54 5.09 -3.52
CA GLU A 44 -15.59 6.56 -3.56
C GLU A 44 -14.55 7.20 -2.62
N ILE A 45 -13.38 7.56 -3.17
CA ILE A 45 -12.26 8.10 -2.41
C ILE A 45 -11.53 9.18 -3.20
N SER A 46 -11.37 10.36 -2.59
CA SER A 46 -10.59 11.46 -3.18
C SER A 46 -9.09 11.16 -3.20
N HIS A 47 -8.40 11.65 -4.22
CA HIS A 47 -6.95 11.62 -4.41
C HIS A 47 -6.18 12.23 -3.22
N GLU A 48 -6.79 13.15 -2.46
CA GLU A 48 -6.23 13.68 -1.21
C GLU A 48 -6.14 12.62 -0.11
N THR A 49 -7.10 11.70 -0.07
CA THR A 49 -7.08 10.56 0.86
C THR A 49 -5.95 9.59 0.50
N VAL A 50 -5.75 9.33 -0.80
CA VAL A 50 -4.62 8.55 -1.30
C VAL A 50 -3.29 9.21 -0.93
N ARG A 51 -3.19 10.55 -1.06
CA ARG A 51 -2.01 11.32 -0.64
C ARG A 51 -1.77 11.22 0.86
N PHE A 52 -2.81 11.29 1.68
CA PHE A 52 -2.71 11.12 3.13
C PHE A 52 -2.21 9.72 3.51
N TRP A 53 -2.75 8.68 2.89
CA TRP A 53 -2.31 7.31 3.11
C TRP A 53 -0.86 7.07 2.68
N TRP A 54 -0.45 7.65 1.55
CA TRP A 54 0.95 7.62 1.12
C TRP A 54 1.88 8.23 2.17
N ASN A 55 1.56 9.43 2.67
CA ASN A 55 2.39 10.09 3.68
C ASN A 55 2.46 9.30 4.99
N ARG A 56 1.35 8.66 5.40
CA ARG A 56 1.28 7.94 6.66
C ARG A 56 1.87 6.53 6.59
N PHE A 57 1.61 5.79 5.51
CA PHE A 57 1.94 4.38 5.38
C PHE A 57 3.07 4.09 4.39
N GLY A 58 3.49 5.09 3.59
CA GLY A 58 4.57 4.95 2.61
C GLY A 58 5.83 4.31 3.19
N PRO A 59 6.38 4.80 4.33
CA PRO A 59 7.56 4.20 4.96
C PRO A 59 7.34 2.75 5.38
N MET A 60 6.16 2.42 5.88
CA MET A 60 5.80 1.07 6.32
C MET A 60 5.74 0.10 5.12
N PHE A 61 5.07 0.50 4.03
CA PHE A 61 4.98 -0.31 2.82
C PHE A 61 6.32 -0.43 2.10
N ALA A 62 7.11 0.63 2.03
CA ALA A 62 8.46 0.59 1.46
C ALA A 62 9.37 -0.38 2.23
N ALA A 63 9.32 -0.36 3.57
CA ALA A 63 10.04 -1.31 4.41
C ALA A 63 9.57 -2.76 4.19
N GLU A 64 8.26 -2.98 4.04
CA GLU A 64 7.72 -4.30 3.73
C GLU A 64 8.16 -4.82 2.35
N ILE A 65 8.09 -3.98 1.32
CA ILE A 65 8.55 -4.32 -0.03
C ILE A 65 10.04 -4.68 -0.02
N ARG A 66 10.86 -3.87 0.67
CA ARG A 66 12.30 -4.13 0.82
C ARG A 66 12.55 -5.45 1.55
N ARG A 67 11.86 -5.72 2.66
CA ARG A 67 11.97 -7.00 3.40
C ARG A 67 11.60 -8.19 2.52
N ASN A 68 10.50 -8.12 1.79
CA ASN A 68 10.06 -9.18 0.89
C ASN A 68 11.07 -9.42 -0.25
N ARG A 69 11.65 -8.36 -0.80
CA ARG A 69 12.71 -8.48 -1.83
C ARG A 69 13.95 -9.18 -1.29
N VAL A 70 14.45 -8.78 -0.12
CA VAL A 70 15.62 -9.41 0.53
C VAL A 70 15.34 -10.85 0.90
N SER A 71 14.16 -11.15 1.46
CA SER A 71 13.77 -12.52 1.81
C SER A 71 13.74 -13.41 0.57
N ARG A 72 13.12 -12.96 -0.53
CA ARG A 72 13.10 -13.72 -1.78
C ARG A 72 14.51 -13.97 -2.31
N MET A 73 15.39 -12.97 -2.32
CA MET A 73 16.80 -13.15 -2.72
C MET A 73 17.50 -14.22 -1.88
N ARG A 74 17.33 -14.19 -0.54
CA ARG A 74 17.89 -15.23 0.35
C ARG A 74 17.31 -16.60 0.05
N SER A 75 16.01 -16.71 -0.21
CA SER A 75 15.39 -17.98 -0.60
C SER A 75 15.99 -18.53 -1.89
N TYR A 76 16.26 -17.70 -2.90
CA TYR A 76 16.95 -18.13 -4.13
C TYR A 76 18.38 -18.62 -3.87
N SER A 77 19.10 -18.07 -2.89
CA SER A 77 20.45 -18.52 -2.51
C SER A 77 20.49 -19.86 -1.74
N ASN A 78 19.36 -20.36 -1.24
CA ASN A 78 19.28 -21.65 -0.54
C ASN A 78 18.88 -22.82 -1.48
N TRP A 79 18.73 -22.57 -2.79
CA TRP A 79 18.52 -23.61 -3.81
C TRP A 79 19.87 -24.14 -4.36
N GLN A 80 20.80 -24.46 -3.46
CA GLN A 80 22.06 -25.15 -3.75
C GLN A 80 22.00 -26.56 -3.14
#